data_AF-A0AAX7SYN4-F1
#
_entry.id   AF-A0AAX7SYN4-F1
#
_cell.length_a   1.000
_cell.length_b   1.000
_cell.length_c   1.000
_cell.angle_alpha   90.00
_cell.angle_beta   90.00
_cell.angle_gamma   90.00
#
_symmetry.space_group_name_H-M   'P 1'
#
loop_
_entity.id
_entity.type
_entity.pdbx_description
1 polymer ?
#
loop_
_entity_poly.entity_id
_entity_poly.type
_entity_poly.pdbx_seq_one_letter_code
_entity_poly.pdbx_strand_id
1 'polypeptide(L)'
;MPPLAGAELVHTPLQLYRYLLRCCRQLPSTAMQQHYRHAIRQGYNSHSDEDDPERTQMIIQRAIADADWILDKVRIKERRPPRLHT
;
A
#
# COMPACT_ATOMS: atom_id res chain seq x y z
N MET A 1 -12.36 3.41 7.74
CA MET A 1 -11.32 4.45 7.67
C MET A 1 -11.43 5.08 6.29
N PRO A 2 -11.51 6.41 6.16
CA PRO A 2 -11.54 7.03 4.83
C PRO A 2 -10.21 6.74 4.11
N PRO A 3 -10.25 6.47 2.79
CA PRO A 3 -9.05 6.21 2.03
C PRO A 3 -8.08 7.40 2.10
N LEU A 4 -6.78 7.15 2.06
CA LEU A 4 -5.78 8.22 1.93
C LEU A 4 -6.10 9.08 0.69
N ALA A 5 -5.98 10.40 0.82
CA ALA A 5 -6.27 11.35 -0.26
C ALA A 5 -5.56 10.94 -1.56
N GLY A 6 -6.33 10.58 -2.58
CA GLY A 6 -5.85 10.11 -3.89
C GLY A 6 -6.09 8.63 -4.21
N ALA A 7 -6.54 7.81 -3.25
CA ALA A 7 -6.99 6.44 -3.55
C ALA A 7 -8.29 6.39 -4.36
N GLU A 8 -9.15 7.40 -4.23
CA GLU A 8 -10.37 7.56 -5.04
C GLU A 8 -10.10 7.78 -6.53
N LEU A 9 -8.88 8.15 -6.91
CA LEU A 9 -8.48 8.40 -8.30
C LEU A 9 -7.80 7.17 -8.96
N VAL A 10 -7.69 6.06 -8.22
CA VAL A 10 -7.02 4.86 -8.70
C VAL A 10 -8.04 3.91 -9.32
N HIS A 11 -8.12 3.94 -10.65
CA HIS A 11 -9.01 3.08 -11.44
C HIS A 11 -8.25 2.14 -12.38
N THR A 12 -6.94 2.34 -12.53
CA THR A 12 -6.11 1.53 -13.42
C THR A 12 -4.95 0.86 -12.67
N PRO A 13 -4.48 -0.32 -13.12
CA PRO A 13 -3.33 -0.99 -12.53
C PRO A 13 -2.08 -0.10 -12.45
N LEU A 14 -1.85 0.74 -13.48
CA LEU A 14 -0.71 1.66 -13.51
C LEU A 14 -0.81 2.77 -12.46
N GLN A 15 -2.02 3.31 -12.23
CA GLN A 15 -2.27 4.26 -11.15
C GLN A 15 -2.05 3.61 -9.78
N LEU A 16 -2.51 2.36 -9.62
CA LEU A 16 -2.32 1.58 -8.39
C LEU A 16 -0.83 1.40 -8.10
N TYR A 17 -0.06 0.96 -9.10
CA TYR A 17 1.38 0.78 -8.95
C TYR A 17 2.09 2.06 -8.47
N ARG A 18 1.76 3.21 -9.07
CA ARG A 18 2.30 4.52 -8.67
C ARG A 18 1.84 4.96 -7.28
N TYR A 19 0.60 4.64 -6.91
CA TYR A 19 0.04 4.92 -5.59
C TYR A 19 0.76 4.12 -4.50
N LEU A 20 0.92 2.80 -4.70
CA LEU A 20 1.57 1.93 -3.73
C LEU A 20 3.06 2.29 -3.55
N LEU A 21 3.77 2.66 -4.62
CA LEU A 21 5.15 3.16 -4.51
C LEU A 21 5.27 4.48 -3.72
N ARG A 22 4.24 5.35 -3.80
CA ARG A 22 4.15 6.55 -2.95
C ARG A 22 3.95 6.17 -1.48
N CYS A 23 3.08 5.20 -1.21
CA CYS A 23 2.84 4.67 0.13
C CYS A 23 4.11 4.08 0.75
N CYS A 24 4.89 3.31 0.00
CA CYS A 24 6.17 2.77 0.48
C CYS A 24 7.11 3.87 1.00
N ARG A 25 7.15 5.05 0.39
CA ARG A 25 8.03 6.14 0.86
C ARG A 25 7.64 6.70 2.23
N GLN A 26 6.41 6.47 2.68
CA GLN A 26 5.94 6.88 4.01
C GLN A 26 6.34 5.89 5.11
N LEU A 27 6.91 4.72 4.75
CA LEU A 27 7.33 3.73 5.73
C LEU A 27 8.65 4.15 6.41
N PRO A 28 8.77 3.98 7.74
CA PRO A 28 9.87 4.53 8.54
C PRO A 28 11.22 3.84 8.35
N SER A 29 11.28 2.64 7.75
CA SER A 29 12.52 1.87 7.60
C SER A 29 12.75 1.42 6.17
N THR A 30 13.96 1.62 5.66
CA THR A 30 14.42 1.20 4.34
C THR A 30 14.18 -0.30 4.08
N ALA A 31 14.33 -1.15 5.10
CA ALA A 31 14.08 -2.58 4.97
C ALA A 31 12.59 -2.86 4.68
N MET A 32 11.67 -2.16 5.34
CA MET A 32 10.24 -2.27 5.05
C MET A 32 9.92 -1.71 3.66
N GLN A 33 10.50 -0.56 3.30
CA GLN A 33 10.32 0.03 1.97
C GLN A 33 10.73 -0.96 0.86
N GLN A 34 11.87 -1.62 1.02
CA GLN A 34 12.35 -2.63 0.08
C GLN A 34 11.42 -3.84 0.04
N HIS A 35 11.02 -4.39 1.19
CA HIS A 35 10.10 -5.53 1.26
C HIS A 35 8.79 -5.27 0.51
N TYR A 36 8.11 -4.15 0.82
CA TYR A 36 6.86 -3.81 0.16
C TYR A 36 7.04 -3.43 -1.31
N ARG A 37 8.16 -2.79 -1.69
CA ARG A 37 8.46 -2.52 -3.10
C ARG A 37 8.59 -3.81 -3.93
N HIS A 38 9.20 -4.85 -3.37
CA HIS A 38 9.26 -6.16 -4.02
C HIS A 38 7.87 -6.80 -4.11
N ALA A 39 7.10 -6.76 -3.02
CA ALA A 39 5.73 -7.30 -2.99
C ALA A 39 4.81 -6.64 -4.04
N ILE A 40 4.88 -5.30 -4.16
CA ILE A 40 4.11 -4.54 -5.17
C ILE A 40 4.49 -4.99 -6.58
N ARG A 41 5.80 -5.13 -6.86
CA ARG A 41 6.28 -5.55 -8.19
C ARG A 41 5.85 -6.97 -8.51
N GLN A 42 5.92 -7.88 -7.54
CA GLN A 42 5.44 -9.24 -7.72
C GLN A 42 3.93 -9.28 -7.97
N GLY A 43 3.12 -8.61 -7.14
CA GLY A 43 1.68 -8.56 -7.35
C GLY A 43 1.29 -7.98 -8.71
N TYR A 44 1.96 -6.91 -9.14
CA TYR A 44 1.71 -6.33 -10.46
C TYR A 44 1.98 -7.32 -11.61
N ASN A 45 3.08 -8.07 -11.53
CA ASN A 45 3.43 -9.06 -12.54
C ASN A 45 2.52 -10.30 -12.48
N SER A 46 2.06 -10.71 -11.29
CA SER A 46 1.16 -11.86 -11.13
C SER A 46 -0.25 -11.62 -11.68
N HIS A 47 -0.65 -10.37 -11.86
CA HIS A 47 -1.94 -9.97 -12.42
C HIS A 47 -1.81 -9.37 -13.82
N SER A 48 -0.69 -9.58 -14.53
CA SER A 48 -0.50 -9.04 -15.89
C SER A 48 -1.47 -9.61 -16.91
N ASP A 49 -1.94 -10.83 -16.69
CA ASP A 49 -2.80 -11.59 -17.59
C ASP A 49 -4.28 -11.51 -17.19
N GLU A 50 -4.62 -10.67 -16.20
CA GLU A 50 -6.01 -10.42 -15.79
C GLU A 50 -6.64 -9.36 -16.71
N ASP A 51 -7.50 -9.81 -17.61
CA ASP A 51 -8.22 -8.95 -18.56
C ASP A 51 -9.64 -8.59 -18.08
N ASP A 52 -10.12 -9.21 -16.99
CA ASP A 52 -11.45 -8.92 -16.45
C ASP A 52 -11.47 -7.58 -15.71
N PRO A 53 -12.31 -6.62 -16.13
CA PRO A 53 -12.33 -5.28 -15.54
C PRO A 53 -12.89 -5.27 -14.11
N GLU A 54 -13.84 -6.15 -13.78
CA GLU A 54 -14.39 -6.24 -12.42
C GLU A 54 -13.35 -6.78 -11.46
N ARG A 55 -12.64 -7.85 -11.85
CA ARG A 55 -11.54 -8.41 -11.05
C ARG A 55 -10.40 -7.43 -10.89
N THR A 56 -10.01 -6.75 -11.96
CA THR A 56 -9.01 -5.69 -11.91
C THR A 56 -9.41 -4.63 -10.88
N GLN A 57 -10.66 -4.18 -10.90
CA GLN A 57 -11.16 -3.18 -9.96
C GLN A 57 -11.19 -3.70 -8.52
N MET A 58 -11.56 -4.97 -8.30
CA MET A 58 -11.52 -5.61 -6.98
C MET A 58 -10.10 -5.70 -6.43
N ILE A 59 -9.13 -6.10 -7.26
CA ILE A 59 -7.71 -6.17 -6.89
C ILE A 59 -7.21 -4.78 -6.49
N ILE A 60 -7.56 -3.75 -7.26
CA ILE A 60 -7.22 -2.36 -6.97
C ILE A 60 -7.78 -1.93 -5.60
N GLN A 61 -9.08 -2.11 -5.37
CA GLN A 61 -9.71 -1.72 -4.11
C GLN A 61 -9.11 -2.47 -2.92
N ARG A 62 -8.84 -3.77 -3.09
CA ARG A 62 -8.23 -4.58 -2.05
C ARG A 62 -6.82 -4.11 -1.71
N ALA A 63 -5.99 -3.87 -2.72
CA ALA A 63 -4.62 -3.41 -2.53
C ALA A 63 -4.55 -2.02 -1.86
N ILE A 64 -5.49 -1.13 -2.17
CA ILE A 64 -5.62 0.16 -1.50
C ILE A 64 -5.95 -0.03 -0.02
N ALA A 65 -6.98 -0.83 0.30
CA ALA A 65 -7.38 -1.09 1.68
C ALA A 65 -6.26 -1.71 2.51
N ASP A 66 -5.51 -2.66 1.92
CA ASP A 66 -4.36 -3.29 2.56
C ASP A 66 -3.23 -2.26 2.82
N ALA A 67 -2.94 -1.38 1.86
CA ALA A 67 -1.95 -0.31 2.02
C ALA A 67 -2.33 0.70 3.12
N ASP A 68 -3.59 1.11 3.16
CA ASP A 68 -4.11 2.04 4.16
C ASP A 68 -4.03 1.42 5.56
N TRP A 69 -4.38 0.14 5.72
CA TRP A 69 -4.25 -0.57 6.99
C TRP A 69 -2.80 -0.65 7.47
N ILE A 70 -1.84 -0.89 6.57
CA ILE A 70 -0.41 -0.92 6.90
C ILE A 70 0.06 0.45 7.37
N LEU A 71 -0.27 1.52 6.64
CA LEU A 71 0.17 2.88 6.98
C LEU A 71 -0.41 3.36 8.31
N ASP A 72 -1.68 3.06 8.58
CA ASP A 72 -2.30 3.35 9.87
C ASP A 72 -1.59 2.59 11.02
N LYS A 73 -1.35 1.29 10.83
CA LYS A 73 -0.62 0.46 11.81
C LYS A 73 0.80 0.98 12.08
N VAL A 74 1.49 1.45 11.05
CA VAL A 74 2.84 2.04 11.16
C VAL A 74 2.80 3.37 11.91
N ARG A 75 1.85 4.26 11.58
CA ARG A 75 1.64 5.52 12.31
C ARG A 75 1.29 5.30 13.78
N ILE A 76 0.49 4.29 14.09
CA ILE A 76 0.18 3.92 15.49
C ILE A 76 1.45 3.51 16.25
N LYS A 77 2.36 2.75 15.61
CA LYS A 77 3.62 2.36 16.25
C LYS A 77 4.53 3.55 16.52
N GLU A 78 4.60 4.50 15.59
CA GLU A 78 5.44 5.70 15.72
C GLU A 78 4.93 6.67 16.80
N ARG A 79 3.62 6.70 17.05
CA ARG A 79 3.01 7.53 18.10
C ARG A 79 3.16 6.98 19.52
N ARG A 80 3.63 5.74 19.72
CA ARG A 80 3.90 5.23 21.07
C ARG A 80 5.23 5.81 21.57
N PRO A 81 5.24 6.55 22.70
CA PRO A 81 6.50 7.01 23.27
C PRO A 81 7.37 5.79 23.64
N PRO A 82 8.70 5.90 23.55
CA PRO A 82 9.58 4.87 24.06
C PRO A 82 9.24 4.66 25.53
N ARG A 83 8.98 3.40 25.92
CA ARG A 83 8.80 3.06 27.34
C ARG A 83 10.12 3.35 28.05
N LEU A 84 10.20 4.50 28.71
CA LEU A 84 11.21 4.79 29.73
C LEU A 84 11.09 3.70 30.79
N HIS A 85 11.97 2.69 30.71
CA HIS A 85 12.25 1.83 31.85
C HIS A 85 13.33 2.55 32.65
N THR A 86 12.91 3.22 33.72
CA THR A 86 13.75 3.53 34.88
C THR A 86 14.02 2.26 35.68
#